data_AF-A0A2D5FFW3-F1
#
_entry.id   AF-A0A2D5FFW3-F1
#
_cell.length_a   1.000
_cell.length_b   1.000
_cell.length_c   1.000
_cell.angle_alpha   90.00
_cell.angle_beta   90.00
_cell.angle_gamma   90.00
#
_symmetry.space_group_name_H-M   'P 1'
#
loop_
_entity.id
_entity.type
_entity.pdbx_description
1 polymer ?
#
loop_
_entity_poly.entity_id
_entity_poly.type
_entity_poly.pdbx_seq_one_letter_code
_entity_poly.pdbx_strand_id
1 'polypeptide(L)'
;MAMLTVRNLPDEVHRALRVRAALHGHSMEAEVREILEAAVAPEGRVKLGSLLADIGKQAKLTDKELASFGSTRAGYPVGIE
;
A
#
# COMPACT_ATOMS: atom_id res chain seq x y z
N MET A 1 5.31 3.13 13.44
CA MET A 1 3.86 3.24 13.24
C MET A 1 3.52 4.71 13.21
N ALA A 2 2.85 5.18 12.15
CA ALA A 2 2.35 6.55 12.10
C ALA A 2 1.05 6.63 12.91
N MET A 3 0.87 7.72 13.66
CA MET A 3 -0.36 7.98 14.41
C MET A 3 -1.12 9.12 13.71
N LEU A 4 -2.37 8.86 13.32
CA LEU A 4 -3.27 9.85 12.73
C LEU A 4 -4.40 10.12 13.72
N THR A 5 -4.70 11.39 13.99
CA THR A 5 -5.87 11.79 14.79
C THR A 5 -6.80 12.65 13.95
N VAL A 6 -8.03 12.20 13.75
CA VAL A 6 -9.07 12.97 13.07
C VAL A 6 -9.90 13.68 14.14
N ARG A 7 -9.92 15.02 14.12
CA ARG A 7 -10.69 15.84 15.06
C ARG A 7 -12.01 16.28 14.43
N ASN A 8 -13.02 16.52 15.27
CA ASN A 8 -14.35 17.00 14.86
C ASN A 8 -15.04 16.08 13.83
N LEU A 9 -14.90 14.76 13.99
CA LEU A 9 -15.62 13.80 13.15
C LEU A 9 -17.11 13.85 13.51
N PRO A 10 -18.03 14.09 12.55
CA PRO A 10 -19.46 14.07 12.83
C PRO A 10 -19.89 12.72 13.42
N ASP A 11 -20.79 12.75 14.41
CA ASP A 11 -21.25 11.54 15.11
C ASP A 11 -21.90 10.52 14.15
N GLU A 12 -22.54 10.99 13.09
CA GLU A 12 -23.11 10.15 12.04
C GLU A 12 -22.04 9.31 11.33
N VAL A 13 -20.88 9.92 11.04
CA VAL A 13 -19.76 9.25 10.36
C VAL A 13 -19.11 8.24 11.30
N HIS A 14 -18.92 8.63 12.57
CA HIS A 14 -18.39 7.72 13.59
C HIS A 14 -19.28 6.47 13.76
N ARG A 15 -20.62 6.67 13.83
CA ARG A 15 -21.58 5.57 13.91
C ARG A 15 -21.58 4.70 12.65
N ALA A 16 -21.56 5.32 11.46
CA ALA A 16 -21.49 4.59 10.19
C ALA A 16 -20.22 3.73 10.09
N LEU A 17 -19.07 4.27 10.46
CA LEU A 17 -17.80 3.53 10.51
C LEU A 17 -17.86 2.35 11.48
N ARG A 18 -18.44 2.53 12.66
CA ARG A 18 -18.60 1.45 13.65
C ARG A 18 -19.47 0.33 13.12
N VAL A 19 -20.59 0.65 12.47
CA VAL A 19 -21.49 -0.35 11.86
C VAL A 19 -20.76 -1.08 10.73
N ARG A 20 -20.06 -0.35 9.86
CA ARG A 20 -19.32 -0.91 8.73
C ARG A 20 -18.20 -1.85 9.19
N ALA A 21 -17.43 -1.45 10.20
CA ALA A 21 -16.41 -2.31 10.81
C ALA A 21 -17.00 -3.61 11.38
N ALA A 22 -18.16 -3.52 12.04
CA ALA A 22 -18.86 -4.70 12.56
C ALA A 22 -19.35 -5.63 11.44
N LEU A 23 -19.78 -5.08 10.29
CA LEU A 23 -20.18 -5.87 9.11
C LEU A 23 -18.99 -6.60 8.47
N HIS A 24 -17.81 -5.97 8.44
CA HIS A 24 -16.59 -6.59 7.93
C HIS A 24 -15.87 -7.49 8.96
N GLY A 25 -16.34 -7.51 10.21
CA GLY A 25 -15.76 -8.33 11.28
C GLY A 25 -14.42 -7.82 11.81
N HIS A 26 -14.07 -6.57 11.55
CA HIS A 26 -12.78 -5.97 11.95
C HIS A 26 -12.98 -4.85 12.98
N SER A 27 -11.88 -4.40 13.60
CA SER A 27 -11.93 -3.23 14.50
C SER A 27 -12.18 -1.95 13.71
N MET A 28 -12.69 -0.93 14.39
CA MET A 28 -12.90 0.39 13.76
C MET A 28 -11.60 0.98 13.20
N GLU A 29 -10.48 0.79 13.89
CA GLU A 29 -9.18 1.24 13.40
C GLU A 29 -8.76 0.50 12.12
N ALA A 30 -9.02 -0.81 12.04
CA ALA A 30 -8.74 -1.59 10.85
C ALA A 30 -9.60 -1.15 9.66
N GLU A 31 -10.89 -0.88 9.89
CA GLU A 31 -11.79 -0.35 8.86
C GLU A 31 -11.32 1.02 8.34
N VAL A 32 -10.96 1.93 9.24
CA VAL A 32 -10.45 3.26 8.87
C VAL A 32 -9.14 3.13 8.08
N ARG A 33 -8.26 2.21 8.47
CA ARG A 33 -7.02 1.95 7.75
C ARG A 33 -7.29 1.44 6.34
N GLU A 34 -8.18 0.47 6.16
CA GLU A 34 -8.52 -0.03 4.82
C GLU A 34 -9.14 1.05 3.93
N ILE A 35 -10.03 1.89 4.49
CA ILE A 35 -10.62 3.01 3.75
C ILE A 35 -9.53 3.98 3.29
N LEU A 36 -8.59 4.32 4.17
CA LEU A 36 -7.48 5.21 3.82
C LEU A 36 -6.56 4.57 2.77
N GLU A 37 -6.21 3.29 2.93
CA GLU A 37 -5.39 2.56 1.96
C GLU A 37 -6.06 2.50 0.58
N ALA A 38 -7.36 2.24 0.53
CA ALA A 38 -8.13 2.22 -0.71
C ALA A 38 -8.24 3.63 -1.34
N ALA A 39 -8.43 4.67 -0.53
CA ALA A 39 -8.57 6.05 -1.02
C ALA A 39 -7.26 6.66 -1.51
N VAL A 40 -6.12 6.26 -0.92
CA VAL A 40 -4.78 6.74 -1.33
C VAL A 40 -4.09 5.81 -2.31
N ALA A 41 -4.67 4.64 -2.59
CA ALA A 41 -4.20 3.77 -3.67
C ALA A 41 -4.32 4.56 -4.98
N PRO A 42 -3.21 4.88 -5.67
CA PRO A 42 -3.30 5.63 -6.91
C PRO A 42 -4.05 4.77 -7.93
N GLU A 43 -5.13 5.30 -8.48
CA GLU A 43 -5.81 4.69 -9.63
C GLU A 43 -4.77 4.54 -10.75
N GLY A 44 -4.31 3.31 -10.99
CA GLY A 44 -3.24 3.02 -11.95
C GLY A 44 -1.82 2.89 -11.39
N ARG A 45 -1.61 2.76 -10.06
CA ARG A 45 -0.28 2.36 -9.54
C ARG A 45 0.03 0.94 -9.98
N VAL A 46 0.72 0.84 -11.11
CA VAL A 46 1.38 -0.39 -11.53
C VAL A 46 2.39 -0.74 -10.44
N LYS A 47 2.22 -1.89 -9.79
CA LYS A 47 3.23 -2.48 -8.91
C LYS A 47 4.39 -2.94 -9.79
N LEU A 48 5.15 -2.00 -10.35
CA LEU A 48 6.19 -2.25 -11.35
C LEU A 48 7.19 -3.29 -10.85
N GLY A 49 7.55 -3.24 -9.56
CA GLY A 49 8.40 -4.26 -8.95
C GLY A 49 7.79 -5.67 -8.98
N SER A 50 6.47 -5.79 -8.73
CA SER A 50 5.77 -7.07 -8.82
C SER A 50 5.65 -7.55 -10.28
N LEU A 51 5.32 -6.65 -11.22
CA LEU A 51 5.28 -6.99 -12.64
C LEU A 51 6.65 -7.44 -13.16
N LEU A 52 7.71 -6.71 -12.82
CA LEU A 52 9.07 -7.09 -13.20
C LEU A 52 9.48 -8.43 -12.57
N ALA A 53 9.09 -8.68 -11.33
CA ALA A 53 9.33 -9.97 -10.68
C ALA A 53 8.60 -11.11 -11.40
N ASP A 54 7.35 -10.91 -11.83
CA ASP A 54 6.58 -11.92 -12.56
C ASP A 54 7.13 -12.16 -13.97
N ILE A 55 7.58 -11.11 -14.67
CA ILE A 55 8.32 -11.22 -15.94
C ILE A 55 9.60 -12.04 -15.74
N GLY A 56 10.38 -11.78 -14.70
CA GLY A 56 11.59 -12.53 -14.39
C GLY A 56 11.33 -14.02 -14.12
N LYS A 57 10.24 -14.35 -13.42
CA LYS A 57 9.80 -15.75 -13.21
C LYS A 57 9.41 -16.42 -14.53
N GLN A 58 8.65 -15.74 -15.38
CA GLN A 58 8.25 -16.27 -16.71
C GLN A 58 9.46 -16.50 -17.61
N ALA A 59 10.45 -15.61 -17.57
CA ALA A 59 11.71 -15.73 -18.31
C ALA A 59 12.67 -16.78 -17.73
N LYS A 60 12.34 -17.41 -16.58
CA LYS A 60 13.19 -18.35 -15.84
C LYS A 60 14.60 -17.80 -15.57
N LEU A 61 14.67 -16.51 -15.24
CA LEU A 61 15.94 -15.86 -14.94
C LEU A 61 16.65 -16.61 -13.81
N THR A 62 17.91 -16.97 -14.03
CA THR A 62 18.75 -17.57 -13.01
C THR A 62 19.37 -16.49 -12.11
N ASP A 63 19.77 -16.86 -10.89
CA ASP A 63 20.41 -15.92 -9.95
C ASP A 63 21.68 -15.26 -10.54
N LYS A 64 22.38 -15.97 -11.45
CA LYS A 64 23.55 -15.45 -12.17
C LYS A 64 23.20 -14.33 -13.14
N GLU A 65 22.07 -14.47 -13.85
CA GLU A 65 21.57 -13.44 -14.76
C GLU A 65 21.04 -12.25 -13.97
N LEU A 66 20.35 -12.50 -12.85
CA LEU A 66 19.85 -11.45 -11.95
C LEU A 66 20.99 -10.60 -11.35
N ALA A 67 22.12 -11.22 -11.01
CA ALA A 67 23.30 -10.53 -10.49
C ALA A 67 23.88 -9.49 -11.47
N SER A 68 23.61 -9.64 -12.77
CA SER A 68 24.06 -8.71 -13.81
C SER A 68 23.27 -7.40 -13.81
N PHE A 69 22.06 -7.37 -13.22
CA PHE A 69 21.20 -6.17 -13.11
C PHE A 69 21.56 -5.25 -11.93
N GLY A 70 22.42 -5.69 -11.01
CA GLY A 70 22.76 -4.97 -9.77
C GLY A 70 23.67 -3.74 -9.94
N SER A 71 24.20 -3.50 -11.15
CA SER A 71 25.23 -2.46 -11.36
C SER A 71 24.67 -1.03 -11.48
N THR A 72 23.35 -0.85 -11.60
CA THR A 72 22.70 0.46 -11.75
C THR A 72 21.63 0.69 -10.69
N ARG A 73 22.02 0.72 -9.41
CA ARG A 73 21.20 1.39 -8.38
C ARG A 73 21.57 2.88 -8.37
N ALA A 74 21.04 3.63 -9.33
CA ALA A 74 21.06 5.09 -9.24
C ALA A 74 20.22 5.50 -8.02
N GLY A 75 20.90 6.04 -7.00
CA GLY A 75 20.29 6.49 -5.77
C GLY A 75 19.29 7.62 -6.04
N TYR A 76 18.01 7.32 -5.87
CA TYR A 76 17.00 8.35 -5.70
C TYR A 76 16.77 8.54 -4.19
N PRO A 77 17.16 9.70 -3.61
CA PRO A 77 16.70 10.06 -2.29
C PRO A 77 15.22 10.42 -2.40
N VAL A 78 14.35 9.60 -1.80
CA VAL A 78 12.97 10.02 -1.55
C VAL A 78 13.03 11.04 -0.42
N GLY A 79 13.14 12.32 -0.80
CA GLY A 79 12.85 13.43 0.08
C GLY A 79 11.35 13.48 0.32
N ILE A 80 10.95 13.29 1.56
CA ILE A 80 9.62 13.63 2.06
C ILE A 80 9.81 14.76 3.07
N GLU A 81 9.51 15.98 2.62
CA GLU A 81 9.14 17.11 3.48
C GLU A 81 7.70 16.91 3.98
#